data_AF-A0A918YCR4-F1
#
_entry.id   AF-A0A918YCR4-F1
#
_cell.length_a   1.000
_cell.length_b   1.000
_cell.length_c   1.000
_cell.angle_alpha   90.00
_cell.angle_beta   90.00
_cell.angle_gamma   90.00
#
_symmetry.space_group_name_H-M   'P 1'
#
loop_
_entity.id
_entity.type
_entity.pdbx_description
1 polymer ?
#
loop_
_entity_poly.entity_id
_entity_poly.type
_entity_poly.pdbx_seq_one_letter_code
_entity_poly.pdbx_strand_id
1 'polypeptide(L)'
;MDDRSALTRLDRCVAGCRACPRLVEWREEVARTKRAAFADWTYWGRPVPGFGPADARLVIIGLAPAAHGGNRTGRMFTGDRSGDVLYQALYDVGLASQPTSVSADDGLELYGVRVTAPVHCAPPANKPTPGERDTCRLWLVQELRLLRPTLRAALVLGAFGWQAALPAFAEAGWAVPRPRPAFAHGTRVPLDGLDLFGCFHVSQRNTFTGRLTPEMLRAVLSAAADAAGLRQPSLRSRRPLLHPSPAGSPPPPPPSPSASAGSAPNRCRTVER
;
A
#
# COMPACT_ATOMS: atom_id res chain seq x y z
N MET A 1 -21.17 1.99 11.87
CA MET A 1 -20.09 2.98 11.66
C MET A 1 -19.74 2.89 10.19
N ASP A 2 -19.64 4.00 9.47
CA ASP A 2 -19.22 3.99 8.05
C ASP A 2 -17.78 3.46 7.95
N ASP A 3 -17.58 2.38 7.20
CA ASP A 3 -16.27 1.71 7.01
C ASP A 3 -15.21 2.69 6.48
N ARG A 4 -15.62 3.68 5.67
CA ARG A 4 -14.74 4.76 5.21
C ARG A 4 -14.22 5.61 6.37
N SER A 5 -15.08 5.95 7.32
CA SER A 5 -14.69 6.70 8.52
C SER A 5 -13.77 5.86 9.42
N ALA A 6 -13.97 4.54 9.49
CA ALA A 6 -13.12 3.65 10.29
C ALA A 6 -11.72 3.50 9.70
N LEU A 7 -11.60 3.30 8.38
CA LEU A 7 -10.31 3.18 7.71
C LEU A 7 -9.51 4.48 7.74
N THR A 8 -10.19 5.63 7.56
CA THR A 8 -9.57 6.95 7.72
C THR A 8 -9.04 7.16 9.15
N ARG A 9 -9.74 6.63 10.16
CA ARG A 9 -9.25 6.66 11.55
C ARG A 9 -8.04 5.75 11.74
N LEU A 10 -8.05 4.55 11.14
CA LEU A 10 -6.91 3.64 11.16
C LEU A 10 -5.67 4.29 10.55
N ASP A 11 -5.80 4.89 9.37
CA ASP A 11 -4.70 5.53 8.65
C ASP A 11 -4.07 6.67 9.47
N ARG A 12 -4.88 7.48 10.17
CA ARG A 12 -4.38 8.49 11.12
C ARG A 12 -3.65 7.87 12.31
N CYS A 13 -4.16 6.78 12.88
CA CYS A 13 -3.50 6.07 13.97
C CYS A 13 -2.16 5.46 13.54
N VAL A 14 -2.11 4.85 12.35
CA VAL A 14 -0.88 4.32 11.73
C VAL A 14 0.15 5.45 11.61
N ALA A 15 -0.21 6.59 11.02
CA ALA A 15 0.69 7.72 10.82
C ALA A 15 1.27 8.31 12.13
N GLY A 16 0.60 8.10 13.27
CA GLY A 16 1.07 8.53 14.60
C GLY A 16 1.95 7.50 15.32
N CYS A 17 2.12 6.28 14.79
CA CYS A 17 2.76 5.18 15.50
C CYS A 17 4.28 5.39 15.70
N ARG A 18 4.76 5.06 16.91
CA ARG A 18 6.18 5.10 17.32
C ARG A 18 6.65 3.81 18.00
N ALA A 19 5.96 2.69 17.79
CA ALA A 19 6.17 1.45 18.54
C ALA A 19 7.51 0.73 18.27
N CYS A 20 8.22 1.05 17.18
CA CYS A 20 9.47 0.40 16.79
C CYS A 20 10.65 1.39 16.85
N PRO A 21 11.40 1.48 17.97
CA PRO A 21 12.42 2.52 18.16
C PRO A 21 13.44 2.63 17.01
N ARG A 22 14.00 1.50 16.56
CA ARG A 22 14.97 1.46 15.45
C ARG A 22 14.39 2.03 14.14
N LEU A 23 13.13 1.75 13.84
CA LEU A 23 12.47 2.24 12.63
C LEU A 23 12.10 3.73 12.76
N VAL A 24 11.74 4.18 13.96
CA VAL A 24 11.46 5.58 14.26
C VAL A 24 12.72 6.41 14.07
N GLU A 25 13.83 5.98 14.66
CA GLU A 25 15.13 6.65 14.52
C GLU A 25 15.55 6.71 13.05
N TRP A 26 15.54 5.57 12.35
CA TRP A 26 15.96 5.49 10.96
C TRP A 26 15.12 6.35 10.01
N ARG A 27 13.78 6.27 10.09
CA ARG A 27 12.90 6.98 9.16
C ARG A 27 13.04 8.50 9.30
N GLU A 28 13.25 8.97 10.53
CA GLU A 28 13.45 10.39 10.86
C GLU A 28 14.86 10.86 10.50
N GLU A 29 15.87 10.03 10.70
CA GLU A 29 17.25 10.32 10.28
C GLU A 29 17.34 10.48 8.75
N VAL A 30 16.71 9.58 7.99
CA VAL A 30 16.63 9.69 6.53
C VAL A 30 15.87 10.95 6.11
N ALA A 31 14.83 11.35 6.85
CA ALA A 31 14.06 12.56 6.56
C ALA A 31 14.85 13.85 6.82
N ARG A 32 15.80 13.83 7.77
CA ARG A 32 16.72 14.94 8.05
C ARG A 32 17.88 15.00 7.06
N THR A 33 18.59 13.89 6.89
CA THR A 33 19.81 13.81 6.06
C THR A 33 19.49 13.90 4.57
N LYS A 34 18.41 13.23 4.16
CA LYS A 34 17.92 13.13 2.77
C LYS A 34 19.00 12.60 1.81
N ARG A 35 18.58 12.33 0.57
CA ARG A 35 19.51 12.10 -0.54
C ARG A 35 19.69 13.42 -1.28
N ALA A 36 20.89 13.68 -1.83
CA ALA A 36 21.19 14.91 -2.57
C ALA A 36 20.14 15.26 -3.64
N ALA A 37 19.66 14.27 -4.40
CA ALA A 37 18.61 14.45 -5.41
C ALA A 37 17.25 14.93 -4.85
N PHE A 38 17.06 14.89 -3.53
CA PHE A 38 15.84 15.27 -2.83
C PHE A 38 16.14 16.24 -1.66
N ALA A 39 17.24 17.00 -1.71
CA ALA A 39 17.66 17.88 -0.61
C ALA A 39 16.57 18.90 -0.23
N ASP A 40 15.90 19.47 -1.23
CA ASP A 40 14.88 20.52 -1.06
C ASP A 40 13.48 19.96 -0.77
N TRP A 41 13.32 18.64 -0.70
CA TRP A 41 12.03 18.02 -0.44
C TRP A 41 11.71 17.97 1.05
N THR A 42 10.47 18.24 1.40
CA THR A 42 9.94 17.88 2.73
C THR A 42 9.58 16.40 2.74
N TYR A 43 10.21 15.63 3.62
CA TYR A 43 9.95 14.19 3.77
C TYR A 43 8.77 13.93 4.71
N TRP A 44 8.02 12.87 4.44
CA TRP A 44 6.98 12.35 5.34
C TRP A 44 7.53 11.92 6.71
N GLY A 45 8.62 11.14 6.75
CA GLY A 45 9.36 10.78 7.98
C GLY A 45 8.54 10.04 9.05
N ARG A 46 7.42 9.40 8.66
CA ARG A 46 6.41 8.79 9.53
C ARG A 46 5.99 7.42 8.99
N PRO A 47 5.26 6.60 9.76
CA PRO A 47 4.63 5.41 9.20
C PRO A 47 3.72 5.78 8.02
N VAL A 48 3.78 5.02 6.94
CA VAL A 48 3.02 5.23 5.71
C VAL A 48 1.72 4.43 5.81
N PRO A 49 0.53 5.05 5.79
CA PRO A 49 -0.74 4.34 5.78
C PRO A 49 -0.98 3.57 4.47
N GLY A 50 -2.01 2.71 4.43
CA GLY A 50 -2.44 2.09 3.18
C GLY A 50 -3.02 3.11 2.19
N PHE A 51 -3.05 2.77 0.91
CA PHE A 51 -3.53 3.66 -0.16
C PHE A 51 -4.54 2.95 -1.07
N GLY A 52 -5.66 3.59 -1.35
CA GLY A 52 -6.77 3.04 -2.14
C GLY A 52 -8.11 3.11 -1.41
N PRO A 53 -9.21 2.72 -2.07
CA PRO A 53 -10.55 2.92 -1.56
C PRO A 53 -10.86 2.00 -0.37
N ALA A 54 -11.84 2.40 0.45
CA ALA A 54 -12.19 1.68 1.69
C ALA A 54 -13.01 0.40 1.44
N ASP A 55 -13.61 0.27 0.27
CA ASP A 55 -14.37 -0.86 -0.23
C ASP A 55 -13.55 -1.73 -1.22
N ALA A 56 -12.22 -1.67 -1.15
CA ALA A 56 -11.35 -2.41 -2.04
C ALA A 56 -11.70 -3.92 -2.04
N ARG A 57 -11.75 -4.49 -3.25
CA ARG A 57 -11.99 -5.93 -3.46
C ARG A 57 -10.69 -6.70 -3.64
N LEU A 58 -9.61 -6.01 -4.00
CA LEU A 58 -8.24 -6.53 -4.07
C LEU A 58 -7.33 -5.75 -3.12
N VAL A 59 -6.57 -6.45 -2.28
CA VAL A 59 -5.47 -5.84 -1.50
C VAL A 59 -4.12 -6.30 -2.03
N ILE A 60 -3.18 -5.37 -2.22
CA ILE A 60 -1.78 -5.65 -2.56
C ILE A 60 -0.93 -5.42 -1.32
N ILE A 61 -0.20 -6.45 -0.90
CA ILE A 61 0.60 -6.43 0.33
C ILE A 61 2.08 -6.50 -0.02
N GLY A 62 2.80 -5.43 0.30
CA GLY A 62 4.24 -5.26 0.08
C GLY A 62 5.13 -5.85 1.17
N LEU A 63 6.30 -5.22 1.33
CA LEU A 63 7.26 -5.48 2.41
C LEU A 63 7.24 -4.36 3.46
N ALA A 64 7.70 -3.16 3.06
CA ALA A 64 7.74 -1.94 3.86
C ALA A 64 8.06 -0.74 2.93
N PRO A 65 7.82 0.52 3.37
CA PRO A 65 8.22 1.70 2.60
C PRO A 65 9.73 1.77 2.36
N ALA A 66 10.13 2.24 1.17
CA ALA A 66 11.52 2.59 0.91
C ALA A 66 11.90 3.92 1.60
N ALA A 67 13.18 4.03 2.00
CA ALA A 67 13.74 5.20 2.67
C ALA A 67 13.54 6.53 1.91
N HIS A 68 13.64 6.50 0.58
CA HIS A 68 13.44 7.66 -0.30
C HIS A 68 12.22 7.53 -1.23
N GLY A 69 11.39 6.50 -1.00
CA GLY A 69 10.09 6.30 -1.64
C GLY A 69 8.99 6.71 -0.69
N GLY A 70 8.23 5.75 -0.17
CA GLY A 70 7.13 6.01 0.77
C GLY A 70 7.53 6.83 2.02
N ASN A 71 8.74 6.69 2.56
CA ASN A 71 9.18 7.53 3.69
C ASN A 71 9.42 9.00 3.32
N ARG A 72 9.65 9.28 2.03
CA ARG A 72 9.69 10.64 1.49
C ARG A 72 8.29 11.12 1.15
N THR A 73 7.53 10.33 0.42
CA THR A 73 6.28 10.75 -0.24
C THR A 73 5.03 10.60 0.63
N GLY A 74 5.06 9.75 1.66
CA GLY A 74 3.92 9.47 2.52
C GLY A 74 2.86 8.54 1.90
N ARG A 75 3.12 7.98 0.72
CA ARG A 75 2.22 7.04 0.04
C ARG A 75 2.92 5.71 -0.29
N MET A 76 2.22 4.59 -0.08
CA MET A 76 2.77 3.26 -0.36
C MET A 76 3.25 3.15 -1.81
N PHE A 77 4.41 2.54 -2.00
CA PHE A 77 5.03 2.32 -3.32
C PHE A 77 5.19 3.60 -4.17
N THR A 78 5.35 4.78 -3.58
CA THR A 78 5.38 6.05 -4.33
C THR A 78 6.76 6.69 -4.29
N GLY A 79 7.28 7.11 -5.45
CA GLY A 79 8.56 7.82 -5.55
C GLY A 79 9.81 6.94 -5.48
N ASP A 80 9.69 5.64 -5.79
CA ASP A 80 10.81 4.72 -5.96
C ASP A 80 10.57 3.77 -7.14
N ARG A 81 11.63 3.04 -7.54
CA ARG A 81 11.57 2.15 -8.71
C ARG A 81 10.57 0.99 -8.57
N SER A 82 10.36 0.51 -7.34
CA SER A 82 9.36 -0.54 -7.09
C SER A 82 7.95 -0.03 -7.32
N GLY A 83 7.72 1.23 -6.95
CA GLY A 83 6.53 1.99 -7.31
C GLY A 83 6.28 2.10 -8.79
N ASP A 84 7.27 2.57 -9.55
CA ASP A 84 7.16 2.74 -11.01
C ASP A 84 6.68 1.45 -11.69
N VAL A 85 7.27 0.31 -11.28
CA VAL A 85 6.92 -1.01 -11.85
C VAL A 85 5.51 -1.43 -11.46
N LEU A 86 5.13 -1.23 -10.19
CA LEU A 86 3.80 -1.64 -9.70
C LEU A 86 2.69 -0.80 -10.31
N TYR A 87 2.80 0.53 -10.27
CA TYR A 87 1.74 1.42 -10.75
C TYR A 87 1.59 1.40 -12.26
N GLN A 88 2.68 1.26 -13.03
CA GLN A 88 2.58 0.99 -14.46
C GLN A 88 1.80 -0.29 -14.73
N ALA A 89 2.09 -1.38 -14.02
CA ALA A 89 1.40 -2.64 -14.23
C ALA A 89 -0.08 -2.58 -13.81
N LEU A 90 -0.42 -1.84 -12.74
CA LEU A 90 -1.79 -1.59 -12.33
C LEU A 90 -2.57 -0.80 -13.38
N TYR A 91 -1.94 0.23 -13.96
CA TYR A 91 -2.52 1.00 -15.06
C TYR A 91 -2.75 0.12 -16.30
N ASP A 92 -1.75 -0.69 -16.68
CA ASP A 92 -1.84 -1.60 -17.83
C ASP A 92 -3.02 -2.58 -17.73
N VAL A 93 -3.39 -3.00 -16.52
CA VAL A 93 -4.52 -3.92 -16.28
C VAL A 93 -5.85 -3.20 -15.96
N GLY A 94 -5.86 -1.86 -15.95
CA GLY A 94 -7.06 -1.05 -15.75
C GLY A 94 -7.46 -0.83 -14.29
N LEU A 95 -6.51 -0.90 -13.35
CA LEU A 95 -6.74 -0.77 -11.91
C LEU A 95 -6.22 0.54 -11.30
N ALA A 96 -5.62 1.41 -12.12
CA ALA A 96 -5.13 2.73 -11.71
C ALA A 96 -5.51 3.79 -12.76
N SER A 97 -5.69 5.04 -12.32
CA SER A 97 -6.01 6.16 -13.22
C SER A 97 -4.86 6.60 -14.11
N GLN A 98 -3.62 6.38 -13.68
CA GLN A 98 -2.40 6.79 -14.38
C GLN A 98 -1.25 5.80 -14.09
N PRO A 99 -0.23 5.73 -14.96
CA PRO A 99 0.88 4.80 -14.81
C PRO A 99 1.93 5.22 -13.77
N THR A 100 1.94 6.49 -13.36
CA THR A 100 2.98 7.07 -12.51
C THR A 100 2.49 7.45 -11.12
N SER A 101 3.41 7.40 -10.16
CA SER A 101 3.14 7.69 -8.75
C SER A 101 4.33 8.44 -8.16
N VAL A 102 4.24 9.77 -8.17
CA VAL A 102 5.34 10.71 -7.90
C VAL A 102 5.25 11.29 -6.49
N SER A 103 4.06 11.71 -6.06
CA SER A 103 3.79 12.34 -4.76
C SER A 103 2.38 11.98 -4.27
N ALA A 104 2.09 12.18 -2.98
CA ALA A 104 0.78 11.80 -2.42
C ALA A 104 -0.41 12.57 -3.03
N ASP A 105 -0.17 13.73 -3.63
CA ASP A 105 -1.13 14.69 -4.19
C ASP A 105 -1.16 14.72 -5.72
N ASP A 106 -0.52 13.77 -6.40
CA ASP A 106 -0.41 13.71 -7.87
C ASP A 106 -1.68 13.24 -8.62
N GLY A 107 -2.82 13.14 -7.94
CA GLY A 107 -4.10 12.75 -8.53
C GLY A 107 -4.24 11.27 -8.90
N LEU A 108 -3.26 10.40 -8.56
CA LEU A 108 -3.40 8.96 -8.77
C LEU A 108 -4.59 8.41 -7.97
N GLU A 109 -5.44 7.62 -8.63
CA GLU A 109 -6.55 6.89 -8.04
C GLU A 109 -6.43 5.39 -8.35
N LEU A 110 -6.89 4.54 -7.44
CA LEU A 110 -6.94 3.09 -7.60
C LEU A 110 -8.38 2.59 -7.67
N TYR A 111 -8.67 1.72 -8.63
CA TYR A 111 -10.00 1.22 -8.90
C TYR A 111 -10.20 -0.14 -8.24
N GLY A 112 -10.84 -0.16 -7.07
CA GLY A 112 -11.14 -1.37 -6.31
C GLY A 112 -9.90 -2.07 -5.71
N VAL A 113 -8.73 -1.42 -5.76
CA VAL A 113 -7.45 -1.93 -5.23
C VAL A 113 -6.95 -1.07 -4.09
N ARG A 114 -6.55 -1.71 -2.99
CA ARG A 114 -5.82 -1.06 -1.90
C ARG A 114 -4.42 -1.63 -1.76
N VAL A 115 -3.42 -0.79 -1.55
CA VAL A 115 -2.01 -1.16 -1.40
C VAL A 115 -1.55 -0.87 0.03
N THR A 116 -0.91 -1.86 0.67
CA THR A 116 -0.42 -1.77 2.06
C THR A 116 0.87 -2.57 2.25
N ALA A 117 1.38 -2.65 3.49
CA ALA A 117 2.56 -3.41 3.86
C ALA A 117 2.46 -3.92 5.31
N PRO A 118 3.07 -5.08 5.64
CA PRO A 118 3.11 -5.58 7.02
C PRO A 118 3.95 -4.71 7.96
N VAL A 119 4.87 -3.90 7.43
CA VAL A 119 5.64 -2.91 8.20
C VAL A 119 5.44 -1.53 7.57
N HIS A 120 4.88 -0.59 8.32
CA HIS A 120 4.52 0.74 7.82
C HIS A 120 5.65 1.77 7.90
N CYS A 121 6.80 1.45 8.50
CA CYS A 121 7.96 2.36 8.56
C CYS A 121 9.08 1.88 7.65
N ALA A 122 9.86 2.82 7.08
CA ALA A 122 11.05 2.44 6.34
C ALA A 122 12.06 1.73 7.26
N PRO A 123 12.53 0.52 6.94
CA PRO A 123 13.59 -0.14 7.67
C PRO A 123 14.96 0.11 7.03
N PRO A 124 16.05 0.19 7.82
CA PRO A 124 17.41 0.16 7.30
C PRO A 124 17.60 -0.99 6.30
N ALA A 125 18.25 -0.69 5.17
CA ALA A 125 18.52 -1.62 4.08
C ALA A 125 17.28 -2.35 3.52
N ASN A 126 16.06 -1.82 3.73
CA ASN A 126 14.78 -2.46 3.40
C ASN A 126 14.61 -3.84 4.09
N LYS A 127 15.16 -4.00 5.30
CA LYS A 127 15.14 -5.23 6.09
C LYS A 127 14.53 -4.99 7.48
N PRO A 128 13.20 -5.13 7.62
CA PRO A 128 12.58 -5.16 8.94
C PRO A 128 12.95 -6.45 9.68
N THR A 129 13.04 -6.39 11.00
CA THR A 129 13.25 -7.56 11.85
C THR A 129 11.93 -8.32 12.06
N PRO A 130 11.97 -9.61 12.46
CA PRO A 130 10.77 -10.32 12.90
C PRO A 130 10.03 -9.61 14.03
N GLY A 131 10.74 -9.04 15.00
CA GLY A 131 10.12 -8.28 16.09
C GLY A 131 9.38 -7.03 15.60
N GLU A 132 9.95 -6.30 14.63
CA GLU A 132 9.28 -5.14 14.02
C GLU A 132 8.06 -5.54 13.19
N ARG A 133 8.16 -6.64 12.43
CA ARG A 133 7.02 -7.24 11.72
C ARG A 133 5.90 -7.57 12.70
N ASP A 134 6.22 -8.26 13.78
CA ASP A 134 5.23 -8.73 14.76
C ASP A 134 4.61 -7.57 15.55
N THR A 135 5.42 -6.54 15.85
CA THR A 135 4.94 -5.29 16.46
C THR A 135 3.99 -4.54 15.52
N CYS A 136 4.30 -4.50 14.22
CA CYS A 136 3.51 -3.77 13.24
C CYS A 136 2.27 -4.55 12.75
N ARG A 137 2.22 -5.87 12.97
CA ARG A 137 1.14 -6.77 12.53
C ARG A 137 -0.25 -6.29 12.91
N LEU A 138 -0.41 -5.66 14.08
CA LEU A 138 -1.70 -5.17 14.55
C LEU A 138 -2.36 -4.22 13.52
N TRP A 139 -1.57 -3.39 12.84
CA TRP A 139 -2.10 -2.45 11.85
C TRP A 139 -2.66 -3.18 10.63
N LEU A 140 -1.92 -4.16 10.11
CA LEU A 140 -2.37 -4.99 8.99
C LEU A 140 -3.61 -5.82 9.38
N VAL A 141 -3.67 -6.37 10.58
CA VAL A 141 -4.86 -7.11 11.07
C VAL A 141 -6.09 -6.21 11.09
N GLN A 142 -5.97 -5.00 11.64
CA GLN A 142 -7.11 -4.07 11.70
C GLN A 142 -7.54 -3.60 10.30
N GLU A 143 -6.58 -3.33 9.41
CA GLU A 143 -6.88 -2.98 8.02
C GLU A 143 -7.63 -4.12 7.30
N LEU A 144 -7.15 -5.36 7.45
CA LEU A 144 -7.81 -6.53 6.86
C LEU A 144 -9.21 -6.76 7.44
N ARG A 145 -9.42 -6.54 8.75
CA ARG A 145 -10.76 -6.64 9.36
C ARG A 145 -11.73 -5.63 8.75
N LEU A 146 -11.29 -4.38 8.55
CA LEU A 146 -12.11 -3.34 7.93
C LEU A 146 -12.42 -3.65 6.46
N LEU A 147 -11.49 -4.27 5.73
CA LEU A 147 -11.69 -4.66 4.33
C LEU A 147 -12.51 -5.95 4.16
N ARG A 148 -12.63 -6.79 5.21
CA ARG A 148 -13.24 -8.13 5.13
C ARG A 148 -14.62 -8.17 4.44
N PRO A 149 -15.53 -7.20 4.62
CA PRO A 149 -16.83 -7.23 3.93
C PRO A 149 -16.72 -7.24 2.39
N THR A 150 -15.76 -6.51 1.82
CA THR A 150 -15.63 -6.29 0.37
C THR A 150 -14.48 -7.06 -0.26
N LEU A 151 -13.46 -7.43 0.51
CA LEU A 151 -12.26 -8.08 0.02
C LEU A 151 -12.57 -9.47 -0.57
N ARG A 152 -12.05 -9.76 -1.75
CA ARG A 152 -12.23 -11.02 -2.50
C ARG A 152 -10.93 -11.60 -3.03
N ALA A 153 -9.90 -10.79 -3.21
CA ALA A 153 -8.55 -11.29 -3.46
C ALA A 153 -7.48 -10.49 -2.70
N ALA A 154 -6.33 -11.13 -2.50
CA ALA A 154 -5.12 -10.51 -1.96
C ALA A 154 -3.91 -10.93 -2.79
N LEU A 155 -3.06 -10.00 -3.18
CA LEU A 155 -1.81 -10.27 -3.89
C LEU A 155 -0.63 -9.85 -3.03
N VAL A 156 0.26 -10.80 -2.73
CA VAL A 156 1.37 -10.59 -1.79
C VAL A 156 2.71 -10.58 -2.53
N LEU A 157 3.45 -9.51 -2.34
CA LEU A 157 4.72 -9.24 -3.01
C LEU A 157 5.90 -9.75 -2.18
N GLY A 158 6.44 -10.90 -2.56
CA GLY A 158 7.64 -11.50 -2.00
C GLY A 158 7.41 -12.40 -0.78
N ALA A 159 8.41 -13.23 -0.49
CA ALA A 159 8.34 -14.24 0.58
C ALA A 159 8.19 -13.62 1.98
N PHE A 160 8.79 -12.46 2.24
CA PHE A 160 8.64 -11.76 3.52
C PHE A 160 7.18 -11.31 3.74
N GLY A 161 6.59 -10.65 2.73
CA GLY A 161 5.18 -10.26 2.75
C GLY A 161 4.29 -11.47 2.96
N TRP A 162 4.57 -12.59 2.28
CA TRP A 162 3.83 -13.84 2.42
C TRP A 162 3.85 -14.37 3.86
N GLN A 163 5.04 -14.49 4.44
CA GLN A 163 5.21 -14.95 5.83
C GLN A 163 4.53 -14.02 6.84
N ALA A 164 4.50 -12.72 6.59
CA ALA A 164 3.85 -11.74 7.45
C ALA A 164 2.32 -11.70 7.28
N ALA A 165 1.81 -11.91 6.06
CA ALA A 165 0.39 -11.81 5.74
C ALA A 165 -0.41 -13.01 6.28
N LEU A 166 0.13 -14.23 6.21
CA LEU A 166 -0.58 -15.43 6.67
C LEU A 166 -1.09 -15.35 8.13
N PRO A 167 -0.26 -15.01 9.15
CA PRO A 167 -0.76 -14.82 10.51
C PRO A 167 -1.74 -13.64 10.61
N ALA A 168 -1.56 -12.56 9.84
CA ALA A 168 -2.47 -11.43 9.85
C ALA A 168 -3.87 -11.81 9.31
N PHE A 169 -3.95 -12.59 8.24
CA PHE A 169 -5.22 -13.14 7.73
C PHE A 169 -5.90 -14.04 8.76
N ALA A 170 -5.14 -14.92 9.42
CA ALA A 170 -5.67 -15.78 10.47
C ALA A 170 -6.29 -14.97 11.64
N GLU A 171 -5.57 -13.95 12.13
CA GLU A 171 -6.05 -13.07 13.20
C GLU A 171 -7.19 -12.14 12.79
N ALA A 172 -7.29 -11.83 11.49
CA ALA A 172 -8.38 -11.05 10.93
C ALA A 172 -9.64 -11.90 10.60
N GLY A 173 -9.58 -13.21 10.83
CA GLY A 173 -10.75 -14.10 10.80
C GLY A 173 -10.86 -15.00 9.57
N TRP A 174 -9.82 -15.11 8.74
CA TRP A 174 -9.77 -16.08 7.65
C TRP A 174 -9.16 -17.41 8.09
N ALA A 175 -9.71 -18.53 7.62
CA ALA A 175 -9.14 -19.85 7.86
C ALA A 175 -7.90 -20.07 6.96
N VAL A 176 -6.71 -20.06 7.56
CA VAL A 176 -5.44 -20.32 6.86
C VAL A 176 -5.06 -21.81 6.95
N PRO A 177 -4.77 -22.48 5.82
CA PRO A 177 -4.43 -23.90 5.80
C PRO A 177 -3.22 -24.28 6.68
N ARG A 178 -3.23 -25.52 7.17
CA ARG A 178 -2.11 -26.17 7.86
C ARG A 178 -1.73 -27.46 7.11
N PRO A 179 -0.45 -27.67 6.73
CA PRO A 179 0.70 -26.77 6.91
C PRO A 179 0.52 -25.44 6.14
N ARG A 180 1.21 -24.38 6.60
CA ARG A 180 1.13 -23.07 5.95
C ARG A 180 1.57 -23.20 4.49
N PRO A 181 0.85 -22.56 3.55
CA PRO A 181 1.20 -22.65 2.14
C PRO A 181 2.57 -22.03 1.88
N ALA A 182 3.36 -22.68 1.02
CA ALA A 182 4.65 -22.17 0.59
C ALA A 182 4.49 -20.98 -0.36
N PHE A 183 5.47 -20.07 -0.31
CA PHE A 183 5.53 -18.95 -1.24
C PHE A 183 6.14 -19.39 -2.58
N ALA A 184 5.44 -19.11 -3.68
CA ALA A 184 6.03 -19.02 -5.01
C ALA A 184 5.31 -17.94 -5.84
N HIS A 185 5.93 -17.51 -6.94
CA HIS A 185 5.25 -16.63 -7.89
C HIS A 185 4.17 -17.41 -8.64
N GLY A 186 3.00 -16.80 -8.79
CA GLY A 186 1.84 -17.42 -9.44
C GLY A 186 1.06 -18.39 -8.53
N THR A 187 1.51 -18.61 -7.29
CA THR A 187 0.75 -19.42 -6.33
C THR A 187 -0.61 -18.76 -6.07
N ARG A 188 -1.67 -19.58 -6.07
CA ARG A 188 -3.02 -19.20 -5.64
C ARG A 188 -3.46 -20.14 -4.52
N VAL A 189 -3.89 -19.56 -3.40
CA VAL A 189 -4.40 -20.28 -2.23
C VAL A 189 -5.80 -19.77 -1.92
N PRO A 190 -6.85 -20.61 -2.05
CA PRO A 190 -8.17 -20.22 -1.58
C PRO A 190 -8.16 -20.16 -0.05
N LEU A 191 -8.57 -19.02 0.48
CA LEU A 191 -9.05 -18.84 1.84
C LEU A 191 -10.59 -18.74 1.75
N ASP A 192 -11.32 -19.11 2.81
CA ASP A 192 -12.78 -19.04 2.77
C ASP A 192 -13.27 -17.62 2.40
N GLY A 193 -13.87 -17.48 1.21
CA GLY A 193 -14.32 -16.21 0.63
C GLY A 193 -13.23 -15.26 0.07
N LEU A 194 -11.96 -15.68 -0.02
CA LEU A 194 -10.83 -14.83 -0.44
C LEU A 194 -9.75 -15.65 -1.19
N ASP A 195 -9.33 -15.22 -2.37
CA ASP A 195 -8.17 -15.81 -3.05
C ASP A 195 -6.85 -15.09 -2.70
N LEU A 196 -5.86 -15.83 -2.20
CA LEU A 196 -4.52 -15.31 -1.88
C LEU A 196 -3.52 -15.68 -2.98
N PHE A 197 -2.88 -14.67 -3.58
CA PHE A 197 -1.91 -14.80 -4.66
C PHE A 197 -0.49 -14.47 -4.19
N GLY A 198 0.47 -15.29 -4.61
CA GLY A 198 1.90 -15.04 -4.42
C GLY A 198 2.53 -14.43 -5.67
N CYS A 199 3.30 -13.36 -5.50
CA CYS A 199 4.07 -12.74 -6.58
C CYS A 199 5.49 -12.44 -6.09
N PHE A 200 6.51 -12.62 -6.93
CA PHE A 200 7.84 -12.07 -6.61
C PHE A 200 7.75 -10.57 -6.38
N HIS A 201 8.56 -10.05 -5.46
CA HIS A 201 8.53 -8.62 -5.16
C HIS A 201 8.98 -7.80 -6.37
N VAL A 202 8.36 -6.65 -6.60
CA VAL A 202 8.69 -5.66 -7.66
C VAL A 202 10.00 -4.89 -7.38
N SER A 203 10.95 -5.52 -6.68
CA SER A 203 12.22 -4.87 -6.35
C SER A 203 13.07 -4.73 -7.61
N GLN A 204 13.89 -3.69 -7.66
CA GLN A 204 14.83 -3.45 -8.75
C GLN A 204 15.69 -4.69 -9.04
N ARG A 205 16.13 -5.39 -7.99
CA ARG A 205 16.86 -6.67 -8.12
C ARG A 205 16.08 -7.69 -8.95
N ASN A 206 14.82 -7.96 -8.61
CA ASN A 206 14.04 -8.98 -9.32
C ASN A 206 13.71 -8.57 -10.75
N THR A 207 13.43 -7.29 -10.98
CA THR A 207 13.05 -6.78 -12.30
C THR A 207 14.26 -6.68 -13.23
N PHE A 208 15.43 -6.31 -12.72
CA PHE A 208 16.64 -6.18 -13.54
C PHE A 208 17.25 -7.53 -13.89
N THR A 209 17.15 -8.54 -13.02
CA THR A 209 17.65 -9.89 -13.33
C THR A 209 16.65 -10.74 -14.11
N GLY A 210 15.50 -10.18 -14.53
CA GLY A 210 14.44 -10.93 -15.21
C GLY A 210 13.73 -11.99 -14.33
N ARG A 211 13.98 -12.00 -13.01
CA ARG A 211 13.28 -12.92 -12.09
C ARG A 211 11.79 -12.63 -12.03
N LEU A 212 11.41 -11.36 -12.21
CA LEU A 212 10.04 -10.93 -12.43
C LEU A 212 10.02 -10.06 -13.69
N THR A 213 9.32 -10.50 -14.73
CA THR A 213 9.09 -9.67 -15.94
C THR A 213 7.80 -8.86 -15.82
N PRO A 214 7.64 -7.78 -16.61
CA PRO A 214 6.38 -7.03 -16.69
C PRO A 214 5.18 -7.93 -17.05
N GLU A 215 5.36 -8.91 -17.94
CA GLU A 215 4.33 -9.84 -18.38
C GLU A 215 3.88 -10.74 -17.23
N MET A 216 4.82 -11.28 -16.46
CA MET A 216 4.54 -12.08 -15.26
C MET A 216 3.76 -11.28 -14.22
N LEU A 217 4.14 -10.02 -14.00
CA LEU A 217 3.45 -9.14 -13.05
C LEU A 217 2.02 -8.85 -13.52
N ARG A 218 1.83 -8.46 -14.79
CA ARG A 218 0.50 -8.22 -15.36
C ARG A 218 -0.39 -9.46 -15.33
N ALA A 219 0.18 -10.65 -15.55
CA ALA A 219 -0.56 -11.90 -15.51
C ALA A 219 -1.13 -12.19 -14.11
N VAL A 220 -0.31 -12.09 -13.06
CA VAL A 220 -0.77 -12.33 -11.68
C VAL A 220 -1.72 -11.23 -11.21
N LEU A 221 -1.49 -9.95 -11.58
CA LEU A 221 -2.43 -8.86 -11.30
C LEU A 221 -3.78 -9.08 -11.98
N SER A 222 -3.80 -9.51 -13.24
CA SER A 222 -5.03 -9.79 -13.98
C SER A 222 -5.81 -10.92 -13.31
N ALA A 223 -5.14 -12.02 -12.96
CA ALA A 223 -5.76 -13.16 -12.28
C ALA A 223 -6.35 -12.78 -10.92
N ALA A 224 -5.63 -11.94 -10.14
CA ALA A 224 -6.12 -11.45 -8.86
C ALA A 224 -7.31 -10.50 -9.03
N ALA A 225 -7.31 -9.66 -10.06
CA ALA A 225 -8.43 -8.77 -10.37
C ALA A 225 -9.66 -9.52 -10.87
N ASP A 226 -9.49 -10.59 -11.66
CA ASP A 226 -10.57 -11.49 -12.08
C ASP A 226 -11.19 -12.19 -10.86
N ALA A 227 -10.38 -12.75 -9.96
CA ALA A 227 -10.85 -13.34 -8.70
C ALA A 227 -11.55 -12.31 -7.80
N ALA A 228 -11.08 -11.06 -7.82
CA ALA A 228 -11.73 -9.95 -7.13
C ALA A 228 -12.98 -9.41 -7.85
N GLY A 229 -13.35 -9.94 -9.03
CA GLY A 229 -14.47 -9.45 -9.84
C GLY A 229 -14.34 -7.99 -10.27
N LEU A 230 -13.10 -7.51 -10.45
CA LEU A 230 -12.79 -6.12 -10.84
C LEU A 230 -12.63 -5.93 -12.34
N ARG A 231 -12.47 -7.01 -13.11
CA ARG A 231 -12.41 -6.94 -14.58
C ARG A 231 -13.80 -7.20 -15.13
N GLN A 232 -14.37 -6.20 -15.82
CA GLN A 232 -15.58 -6.41 -16.60
C GLN A 232 -15.27 -7.24 -17.86
N PRO A 233 -16.22 -8.04 -18.35
CA PRO A 233 -16.16 -8.55 -19.72
C PRO A 233 -15.92 -7.36 -20.65
N SER A 234 -14.87 -7.45 -21.47
CA SER A 234 -14.25 -6.36 -22.21
C SER A 234 -15.23 -5.33 -22.81
N LEU A 235 -15.27 -4.12 -22.23
CA LEU A 235 -15.71 -2.91 -22.93
C LEU A 235 -14.52 -2.27 -23.66
N ARG A 236 -13.88 -3.02 -24.58
CA ARG A 236 -12.83 -2.48 -25.48
C ARG A 236 -13.43 -1.71 -26.68
N SER A 237 -14.57 -1.03 -26.50
CA SER A 237 -15.18 -0.19 -27.54
C SER A 237 -15.92 1.03 -26.99
N ARG A 238 -15.25 1.81 -26.12
CA ARG A 238 -15.63 3.21 -25.93
C ARG A 238 -14.38 4.07 -26.01
N ARG A 239 -14.15 4.59 -27.22
CA ARG A 239 -13.32 5.78 -27.48
C ARG A 239 -13.67 6.85 -26.43
N PRO A 240 -12.71 7.49 -25.75
CA PRO A 240 -13.05 8.66 -24.96
C PRO A 240 -13.65 9.72 -25.87
N LEU A 241 -14.88 10.16 -25.58
CA LEU A 241 -15.39 11.40 -26.15
C LEU A 241 -14.48 12.51 -25.63
N LEU A 242 -13.78 13.21 -26.54
CA LEU A 242 -13.09 14.45 -26.20
C LEU A 242 -14.13 15.43 -25.65
N HIS A 243 -14.02 15.77 -24.37
CA HIS A 243 -14.66 16.96 -23.84
C HIS A 243 -13.71 18.16 -24.03
N PRO A 244 -14.24 19.33 -24.44
CA PRO A 244 -13.43 20.55 -24.58
C PRO A 244 -12.99 21.05 -23.20
N SER A 245 -11.77 21.63 -23.16
CA SER A 245 -11.16 22.21 -21.97
C SER A 245 -12.04 23.28 -21.30
N PRO A 246 -12.18 23.29 -19.97
CA PRO A 246 -12.69 24.46 -19.27
C PRO A 246 -11.57 25.52 -19.13
N ALA A 247 -11.93 26.75 -19.47
CA ALA A 247 -11.12 27.94 -19.28
C ALA A 247 -10.88 28.23 -17.78
N GLY A 248 -9.64 28.62 -17.45
CA GLY A 248 -9.25 29.54 -16.38
C GLY A 248 -9.80 29.33 -14.96
N SER A 249 -8.99 28.73 -14.08
CA SER A 249 -9.19 28.82 -12.62
C SER A 249 -8.65 30.15 -12.07
N PRO A 250 -9.33 30.80 -11.10
CA PRO A 250 -8.83 32.00 -10.42
C PRO A 250 -7.70 31.69 -9.43
N PRO A 251 -6.89 32.70 -9.02
CA PRO A 251 -5.73 32.49 -8.16
C PRO A 251 -6.10 32.10 -6.71
N PRO A 252 -5.20 31.41 -5.99
CA PRO A 252 -5.45 30.95 -4.63
C PRO A 252 -5.43 32.09 -3.59
N PRO A 253 -6.20 31.97 -2.48
CA PRO A 253 -6.16 32.93 -1.39
C PRO A 253 -4.88 32.80 -0.53
N PRO A 254 -4.49 33.86 0.20
CA PRO A 254 -3.27 33.88 1.01
C PRO A 254 -3.36 33.03 2.29
N PRO A 255 -2.23 32.59 2.85
CA PRO A 255 -2.19 31.73 4.04
C PRO A 255 -2.54 32.50 5.32
N SER A 256 -3.32 31.86 6.20
CA SER A 256 -3.64 32.33 7.56
C SER A 256 -2.65 31.74 8.59
N PRO A 257 -2.40 32.42 9.72
CA PRO A 257 -1.27 32.13 10.61
C PRO A 257 -1.49 30.92 11.53
N SER A 258 -0.34 30.38 11.95
CA SER A 258 -0.09 29.23 12.81
C SER A 258 -0.94 29.15 14.09
N ALA A 259 -1.53 27.99 14.34
CA ALA A 259 -2.02 27.59 15.65
C ALA A 259 -1.08 26.54 16.28
N SER A 260 -0.69 26.84 17.51
CA SER A 260 0.20 26.10 18.42
C SER A 260 -0.20 24.65 18.66
N ALA A 261 0.82 23.80 18.81
CA ALA A 261 0.71 22.40 19.20
C ALA A 261 0.16 22.25 20.63
N GLY A 262 -1.11 21.87 20.75
CA GLY A 262 -1.70 21.29 21.97
C GLY A 262 -1.65 19.77 21.91
N SER A 263 -0.98 19.15 22.87
CA SER A 263 -0.94 17.70 23.07
C SER A 263 -2.36 17.17 23.36
N ALA A 264 -2.95 16.44 22.41
CA ALA A 264 -4.21 15.73 22.59
C ALA A 264 -3.95 14.25 22.96
N PRO A 265 -4.72 13.66 23.90
CA PRO A 265 -4.46 12.33 24.41
C PRO A 265 -4.74 11.22 23.37
N ASN A 266 -3.91 10.19 23.43
CA ASN A 266 -3.75 9.11 22.45
C ASN A 266 -4.98 8.16 22.41
N ARG A 267 -6.03 8.51 21.65
CA ARG A 267 -7.28 7.71 21.46
C ARG A 267 -7.16 6.53 20.48
N CYS A 268 -5.96 6.01 20.25
CA CYS A 268 -5.76 4.82 19.40
C CYS A 268 -5.80 3.49 20.17
N ARG A 269 -6.00 3.50 21.50
CA ARG A 269 -6.20 2.29 22.32
C ARG A 269 -7.60 1.67 22.26
N THR A 270 -8.59 2.32 21.63
CA THR A 270 -9.99 1.84 21.65
C THR A 270 -10.41 1.02 20.43
N VAL A 271 -9.49 0.30 19.77
CA VAL A 271 -9.83 -0.76 18.78
C VAL A 271 -9.60 -2.15 19.38
N GLU A 272 -9.59 -2.21 20.71
CA GLU A 272 -9.72 -3.42 21.52
C GLU A 272 -11.10 -3.35 22.20
N ARG A 273 -12.13 -3.85 21.52
CA ARG A 273 -13.35 -4.44 22.06
C ARG A 273 -14.21 -4.94 20.91
#